data_AF-A0A3M1R1Q6-F1
#
_entry.id   AF-A0A3M1R1Q6-F1
#
_cell.length_a   1.000
_cell.length_b   1.000
_cell.length_c   1.000
_cell.angle_alpha   90.00
_cell.angle_beta   90.00
_cell.angle_gamma   90.00
#
_symmetry.space_group_name_H-M   'P 1'
#
loop_
_entity.id
_entity.type
_entity.pdbx_description
1 polymer ?
#
loop_
_entity_poly.entity_id
_entity_poly.type
_entity_poly.pdbx_seq_one_letter_code
_entity_poly.pdbx_strand_id
1 'polypeptide(L)'
;MYSAPVGVLTVLIADDFEADLGWTTQPGSATTGQWERGVPVNDPGWAYDPASDADGSGQCYLTQNQVGNTDVDNGDVFLLSPVIDMSAGNITIEYDYFLRMTDASTDWLRVAISSNGTAGPWTNLVEHNTDGGLSWRHHTITQADLDAAGITLGANMALRFRAIDSDPQSIVEAGVDGFRVSTFTCDSGGPCLGDLDGDNDVDLTDLALLLSDFDCTGVCAGDVDGDGDTDLTDLAVLLSVFEQPCQ
;
A
#
# COMPACT_ATOMS: atom_id res chain seq x y z
N MET A 1 30.70 8.31 8.87
CA MET A 1 29.56 8.12 7.95
C MET A 1 28.34 8.38 8.80
N TYR A 2 27.66 9.50 8.59
CA TYR A 2 26.42 9.81 9.31
C TYR A 2 25.26 9.32 8.44
N SER A 3 24.38 8.50 9.01
CA SER A 3 23.09 8.14 8.43
C SER A 3 22.06 8.74 9.37
N ALA A 4 21.20 9.58 8.84
CA ALA A 4 20.00 10.04 9.53
C ALA A 4 18.82 9.23 8.98
N PRO A 5 17.98 8.62 9.81
CA PRO A 5 16.71 8.07 9.33
C PRO A 5 15.86 9.23 8.81
N VAL A 6 15.43 9.16 7.54
CA VAL A 6 14.60 10.19 6.88
C VAL A 6 13.10 9.87 7.05
N GLY A 7 12.79 8.79 7.77
CA GLY A 7 11.43 8.31 8.04
C GLY A 7 11.35 6.81 8.22
N VAL A 8 10.12 6.34 8.45
CA VAL A 8 9.77 4.97 8.75
C VAL A 8 8.87 4.42 7.66
N LEU A 9 9.28 3.30 7.05
CA LEU A 9 8.43 2.51 6.18
C LEU A 9 7.65 1.50 7.02
N THR A 10 6.32 1.61 7.03
CA THR A 10 5.43 0.69 7.74
C THR A 10 4.66 -0.16 6.74
N VAL A 11 4.69 -1.49 6.92
CA VAL A 11 3.84 -2.42 6.17
C VAL A 11 2.46 -2.45 6.80
N LEU A 12 1.44 -2.12 6.03
CA LEU A 12 0.04 -2.17 6.45
C LEU A 12 -0.55 -3.57 6.24
N ILE A 13 -0.15 -4.23 5.15
CA ILE A 13 -0.41 -5.64 4.87
C ILE A 13 0.67 -6.16 3.90
N ALA A 14 1.06 -7.41 4.07
CA ALA A 14 1.83 -8.19 3.11
C ALA A 14 1.24 -9.60 3.09
N ASP A 15 0.98 -10.12 1.91
CA ASP A 15 0.29 -11.39 1.70
C ASP A 15 0.89 -12.11 0.48
N ASP A 16 1.60 -13.20 0.77
CA ASP A 16 2.10 -14.20 -0.19
C ASP A 16 1.06 -15.32 -0.40
N PHE A 17 -0.15 -15.17 0.12
CA PHE A 17 -1.27 -16.11 0.01
C PHE A 17 -1.02 -17.50 0.60
N GLU A 18 0.04 -17.70 1.38
CA GLU A 18 0.25 -18.96 2.10
C GLU A 18 -0.79 -19.15 3.22
N ALA A 19 -1.26 -18.06 3.80
CA ALA A 19 -2.33 -18.02 4.76
C ALA A 19 -3.59 -17.33 4.18
N ASP A 20 -4.76 -17.67 4.73
CA ASP A 20 -5.98 -16.92 4.45
C ASP A 20 -6.02 -15.68 5.33
N LEU A 21 -5.72 -14.51 4.75
CA LEU A 21 -5.80 -13.21 5.44
C LEU A 21 -7.12 -12.46 5.17
N GLY A 22 -8.16 -13.17 4.69
CA GLY A 22 -9.50 -12.61 4.53
C GLY A 22 -9.80 -12.05 3.14
N TRP A 23 -9.10 -12.50 2.11
CA TRP A 23 -9.46 -12.25 0.73
C TRP A 23 -10.75 -12.95 0.37
N THR A 24 -11.58 -12.29 -0.44
CA THR A 24 -12.89 -12.82 -0.80
C THR A 24 -13.06 -12.87 -2.32
N THR A 25 -13.52 -14.02 -2.80
CA THR A 25 -13.86 -14.23 -4.20
C THR A 25 -15.33 -13.89 -4.39
N GLN A 26 -15.65 -13.10 -5.40
CA GLN A 26 -17.03 -12.75 -5.72
C GLN A 26 -17.33 -13.09 -7.19
N PRO A 27 -18.44 -13.79 -7.48
CA PRO A 27 -18.86 -14.03 -8.86
C PRO A 27 -19.18 -12.71 -9.56
N GLY A 28 -18.80 -12.61 -10.83
CA GLY A 28 -19.34 -11.63 -11.77
C GLY A 28 -20.33 -12.30 -12.72
N SER A 29 -20.25 -11.96 -14.00
CA SER A 29 -21.11 -12.53 -15.05
C SER A 29 -20.53 -13.76 -15.74
N ALA A 30 -19.26 -14.11 -15.49
CA ALA A 30 -18.63 -15.28 -16.10
C ALA A 30 -19.30 -16.59 -15.62
N THR A 31 -19.26 -17.61 -16.48
CA THR A 31 -19.79 -18.94 -16.14
C THR A 31 -18.77 -19.87 -15.49
N THR A 32 -17.47 -19.61 -15.69
CA THR A 32 -16.31 -20.36 -15.18
C THR A 32 -15.16 -19.40 -14.82
N GLY A 33 -13.99 -19.91 -14.45
CA GLY A 33 -12.81 -19.07 -14.15
C GLY A 33 -12.87 -18.34 -12.80
N GLN A 34 -13.75 -18.77 -11.90
CA GLN A 34 -13.89 -18.17 -10.57
C GLN A 34 -12.55 -18.22 -9.81
N TRP A 35 -12.21 -17.15 -9.11
CA TRP A 35 -10.96 -17.10 -8.35
C TRP A 35 -10.85 -18.24 -7.32
N GLU A 36 -9.68 -18.86 -7.26
CA GLU A 36 -9.32 -19.93 -6.33
C GLU A 36 -7.94 -19.65 -5.75
N ARG A 37 -7.77 -19.90 -4.45
CA ARG A 37 -6.47 -19.84 -3.78
C ARG A 37 -5.85 -21.22 -3.72
N GLY A 38 -4.61 -21.37 -4.14
CA GLY A 38 -3.88 -22.63 -4.00
C GLY A 38 -2.58 -22.66 -4.76
N VAL A 39 -1.89 -23.80 -4.69
CA VAL A 39 -0.67 -24.04 -5.48
C VAL A 39 -1.06 -24.22 -6.94
N PRO A 40 -0.42 -23.52 -7.90
CA PRO A 40 -0.77 -23.64 -9.31
C PRO A 40 -0.69 -25.09 -9.79
N VAL A 41 -1.77 -25.56 -10.41
CA VAL A 41 -1.84 -26.87 -11.03
C VAL A 41 -1.12 -26.80 -12.36
N ASN A 42 0.16 -27.18 -12.40
CA ASN A 42 0.95 -27.25 -13.62
C ASN A 42 0.44 -28.38 -14.55
N ASP A 43 -0.53 -28.09 -15.43
CA ASP A 43 -1.09 -29.04 -16.39
C ASP A 43 -0.40 -28.95 -17.75
N PRO A 44 0.39 -29.96 -18.18
CA PRO A 44 1.00 -29.96 -19.52
C PRO A 44 -0.01 -30.01 -20.68
N GLY A 45 -1.28 -30.31 -20.40
CA GLY A 45 -2.39 -30.34 -21.35
C GLY A 45 -3.08 -28.99 -21.55
N TRP A 46 -2.79 -28.01 -20.71
CA TRP A 46 -3.26 -26.63 -20.81
C TRP A 46 -2.05 -25.71 -20.99
N ALA A 47 -2.15 -24.70 -21.86
CA ALA A 47 -0.99 -23.88 -22.26
C ALA A 47 -1.10 -22.44 -21.76
N TYR A 48 -2.02 -22.19 -20.84
CA TYR A 48 -2.44 -20.84 -20.46
C TYR A 48 -2.30 -20.55 -18.97
N ASP A 49 -2.12 -21.59 -18.15
CA ASP A 49 -1.91 -21.54 -16.71
C ASP A 49 -0.42 -21.41 -16.32
N PRO A 50 -0.09 -20.73 -15.22
CA PRO A 50 1.27 -20.68 -14.71
C PRO A 50 1.65 -22.01 -14.03
N ALA A 51 2.91 -22.43 -14.21
CA ALA A 51 3.43 -23.66 -13.60
C ALA A 51 3.78 -23.54 -12.11
N SER A 52 3.89 -22.30 -11.60
CA SER A 52 4.20 -21.96 -10.21
C SER A 52 3.66 -20.57 -9.89
N ASP A 53 3.60 -20.26 -8.60
CA ASP A 53 3.35 -18.94 -8.06
C ASP A 53 4.49 -17.96 -8.43
N ALA A 54 4.32 -16.68 -8.11
CA ALA A 54 5.23 -15.62 -8.55
C ALA A 54 6.53 -15.61 -7.76
N ASP A 55 6.45 -15.81 -6.44
CA ASP A 55 7.59 -15.66 -5.52
C ASP A 55 8.21 -17.00 -5.08
N GLY A 56 7.55 -18.13 -5.38
CA GLY A 56 8.02 -19.48 -5.10
C GLY A 56 7.72 -19.95 -3.68
N SER A 57 6.82 -19.26 -2.96
CA SER A 57 6.28 -19.64 -1.66
C SER A 57 5.31 -20.83 -1.75
N GLY A 58 4.53 -20.89 -2.82
CA GLY A 58 3.72 -22.04 -3.22
C GLY A 58 2.32 -21.68 -3.72
N GLN A 59 1.55 -20.90 -2.96
CA GLN A 59 0.14 -20.60 -3.18
C GLN A 59 -0.03 -19.19 -3.74
N CYS A 60 -0.98 -19.02 -4.65
CA CYS A 60 -1.42 -17.71 -5.10
C CYS A 60 -2.93 -17.74 -5.38
N TYR A 61 -3.49 -16.61 -5.82
CA TYR A 61 -4.83 -16.59 -6.40
C TYR A 61 -4.76 -16.76 -7.91
N LEU A 62 -5.62 -17.61 -8.46
CA LEU A 62 -5.76 -17.89 -9.89
C LEU A 62 -7.23 -17.87 -10.29
N THR A 63 -7.55 -17.49 -11.53
CA THR A 63 -8.87 -17.72 -12.12
C THR A 63 -9.03 -19.20 -12.40
N GLN A 64 -9.67 -19.92 -11.48
CA GLN A 64 -9.74 -21.38 -11.43
C GLN A 64 -8.34 -22.05 -11.33
N ASN A 65 -8.25 -23.19 -10.66
CA ASN A 65 -6.95 -23.84 -10.43
C ASN A 65 -7.10 -25.38 -10.44
N GLN A 66 -7.23 -25.94 -11.64
CA GLN A 66 -7.44 -27.37 -11.86
C GLN A 66 -6.83 -27.84 -13.18
N VAL A 67 -6.79 -29.16 -13.40
CA VAL A 67 -6.42 -29.74 -14.69
C VAL A 67 -7.47 -29.43 -15.77
N GLY A 68 -7.03 -29.09 -16.98
CA GLY A 68 -7.89 -28.78 -18.11
C GLY A 68 -8.20 -27.29 -18.25
N ASN A 69 -9.34 -26.98 -18.86
CA ASN A 69 -9.73 -25.60 -19.12
C ASN A 69 -10.05 -24.85 -17.82
N THR A 70 -9.27 -23.82 -17.51
CA THR A 70 -9.44 -22.90 -16.36
C THR A 70 -9.93 -21.51 -16.78
N ASP A 71 -10.26 -21.35 -18.05
CA ASP A 71 -10.67 -20.09 -18.66
C ASP A 71 -11.83 -19.41 -17.94
N VAL A 72 -11.73 -18.09 -17.82
CA VAL A 72 -12.86 -17.23 -17.48
C VAL A 72 -13.78 -17.16 -18.68
N ASP A 73 -14.90 -17.89 -18.67
CA ASP A 73 -15.81 -17.89 -19.82
C ASP A 73 -16.86 -16.76 -19.73
N ASN A 74 -16.92 -15.92 -20.77
CA ASN A 74 -18.08 -15.07 -21.12
C ASN A 74 -18.49 -14.06 -20.04
N GLY A 75 -17.53 -13.45 -19.35
CA GLY A 75 -17.84 -12.39 -18.42
C GLY A 75 -16.67 -11.98 -17.55
N ASP A 76 -16.97 -11.69 -16.29
CA ASP A 76 -15.97 -11.26 -15.33
C ASP A 76 -16.07 -12.02 -14.00
N VAL A 77 -14.95 -12.01 -13.29
CA VAL A 77 -14.79 -12.59 -11.96
C VAL A 77 -13.99 -11.65 -11.08
N PHE A 78 -14.31 -11.59 -9.78
CA PHE A 78 -13.73 -10.62 -8.86
C PHE A 78 -13.00 -11.28 -7.70
N LEU A 79 -11.84 -10.72 -7.36
CA LEU A 79 -11.10 -11.00 -6.14
C LEU A 79 -10.96 -9.69 -5.35
N LEU A 80 -11.39 -9.70 -4.09
CA LEU A 80 -11.42 -8.54 -3.22
C LEU A 80 -10.45 -8.74 -2.07
N SER A 81 -9.63 -7.72 -1.81
CA SER A 81 -8.77 -7.69 -0.63
C SER A 81 -9.60 -7.59 0.66
N PRO A 82 -9.02 -7.94 1.83
CA PRO A 82 -9.55 -7.45 3.10
C PRO A 82 -9.54 -5.92 3.15
N VAL A 83 -10.21 -5.35 4.15
CA VAL A 83 -10.15 -3.91 4.43
C VAL A 83 -8.78 -3.54 4.99
N ILE A 84 -8.19 -2.47 4.46
CA ILE A 84 -6.87 -1.98 4.81
C ILE A 84 -7.02 -0.52 5.28
N ASP A 85 -6.45 -0.22 6.44
CA ASP A 85 -6.37 1.16 6.92
C ASP A 85 -5.20 1.87 6.25
N MET A 86 -5.52 2.80 5.34
CA MET A 86 -4.53 3.62 4.62
C MET A 86 -4.59 5.09 5.07
N SER A 87 -5.19 5.37 6.23
CA SER A 87 -5.38 6.74 6.73
C SER A 87 -4.07 7.50 6.99
N ALA A 88 -2.96 6.78 7.16
CA ALA A 88 -1.62 7.37 7.31
C ALA A 88 -1.15 8.14 6.07
N GLY A 89 -1.72 7.87 4.89
CA GLY A 89 -1.27 8.49 3.64
C GLY A 89 0.10 7.98 3.17
N ASN A 90 0.64 8.63 2.14
CA ASN A 90 1.90 8.26 1.47
C ASN A 90 2.01 6.75 1.17
N ILE A 91 0.99 6.24 0.47
CA ILE A 91 0.77 4.82 0.26
C ILE A 91 1.50 4.34 -0.99
N THR A 92 2.08 3.15 -0.89
CA THR A 92 2.55 2.35 -2.03
C THR A 92 1.88 0.98 -1.96
N ILE A 93 1.25 0.58 -3.07
CA ILE A 93 0.62 -0.74 -3.24
C ILE A 93 1.41 -1.49 -4.30
N GLU A 94 1.79 -2.72 -3.99
CA GLU A 94 2.59 -3.60 -4.83
C GLU A 94 1.89 -4.95 -4.95
N TYR A 95 1.99 -5.57 -6.12
CA TYR A 95 1.52 -6.93 -6.35
C TYR A 95 2.18 -7.51 -7.60
N ASP A 96 2.31 -8.82 -7.61
CA ASP A 96 2.60 -9.58 -8.81
C ASP A 96 1.29 -10.07 -9.42
N TYR A 97 1.23 -10.06 -10.74
CA TYR A 97 0.07 -10.52 -11.49
C TYR A 97 0.48 -11.39 -12.66
N PHE A 98 -0.33 -12.40 -12.89
CA PHE A 98 -0.33 -13.22 -14.10
C PHE A 98 -1.49 -12.79 -14.97
N LEU A 99 -1.26 -12.70 -16.28
CA LEU A 99 -2.32 -12.47 -17.23
C LEU A 99 -1.93 -13.05 -18.57
N ARG A 100 -2.61 -14.14 -18.92
CA ARG A 100 -2.53 -14.81 -20.20
C ARG A 100 -3.87 -14.63 -20.89
N MET A 101 -3.84 -14.08 -22.10
CA MET A 101 -5.05 -13.77 -22.85
C MET A 101 -4.88 -14.06 -24.34
N THR A 102 -5.98 -14.26 -25.07
CA THR A 102 -5.93 -14.40 -26.54
C THR A 102 -6.62 -13.29 -27.32
N ASP A 103 -7.42 -12.42 -26.69
CA ASP A 103 -7.93 -11.19 -27.31
C ASP A 103 -7.68 -9.92 -26.45
N ALA A 104 -6.52 -9.29 -26.69
CA ALA A 104 -6.16 -8.02 -26.03
C ALA A 104 -7.07 -6.82 -26.34
N SER A 105 -8.05 -6.95 -27.26
CA SER A 105 -9.01 -5.87 -27.54
C SER A 105 -10.18 -5.87 -26.57
N THR A 106 -10.49 -7.02 -25.96
CA THR A 106 -11.66 -7.20 -25.09
C THR A 106 -11.35 -7.86 -23.73
N ASP A 107 -10.17 -8.49 -23.58
CA ASP A 107 -9.72 -9.22 -22.38
C ASP A 107 -8.74 -8.44 -21.48
N TRP A 108 -9.05 -8.37 -20.18
CA TRP A 108 -8.38 -7.43 -19.26
C TRP A 108 -8.27 -8.01 -17.85
N LEU A 109 -7.20 -7.67 -17.13
CA LEU A 109 -7.17 -7.66 -15.67
C LEU A 109 -7.19 -6.20 -15.20
N ARG A 110 -8.23 -5.82 -14.48
CA ARG A 110 -8.36 -4.46 -13.93
C ARG A 110 -8.20 -4.46 -12.42
N VAL A 111 -7.55 -3.42 -11.92
CA VAL A 111 -7.42 -3.18 -10.48
C VAL A 111 -8.16 -1.90 -10.14
N ALA A 112 -9.06 -2.00 -9.17
CA ALA A 112 -9.86 -0.90 -8.69
C ALA A 112 -9.76 -0.78 -7.16
N ILE A 113 -10.04 0.41 -6.63
CA ILE A 113 -10.03 0.70 -5.21
C ILE A 113 -11.38 1.28 -4.76
N SER A 114 -11.75 1.06 -3.51
CA SER A 114 -12.88 1.72 -2.87
C SER A 114 -12.47 2.32 -1.53
N SER A 115 -12.99 3.51 -1.22
CA SER A 115 -12.88 4.13 0.11
C SER A 115 -14.03 3.75 1.06
N ASN A 116 -14.88 2.79 0.67
CA ASN A 116 -16.03 2.31 1.45
C ASN A 116 -15.99 0.78 1.62
N GLY A 117 -14.79 0.23 1.79
CA GLY A 117 -14.53 -1.19 1.89
C GLY A 117 -15.01 -1.98 0.67
N THR A 118 -15.39 -3.23 0.88
CA THR A 118 -15.82 -4.14 -0.21
C THR A 118 -17.20 -3.80 -0.81
N ALA A 119 -17.92 -2.82 -0.25
CA ALA A 119 -19.24 -2.41 -0.73
C ALA A 119 -19.19 -1.54 -2.00
N GLY A 120 -18.03 -0.95 -2.32
CA GLY A 120 -17.92 0.05 -3.37
C GLY A 120 -18.52 1.42 -2.97
N PRO A 121 -18.56 2.40 -3.90
CA PRO A 121 -18.22 2.30 -5.31
C PRO A 121 -16.73 2.05 -5.55
N TRP A 122 -16.41 1.53 -6.72
CA TRP A 122 -15.05 1.17 -7.13
C TRP A 122 -14.53 2.15 -8.19
N THR A 123 -13.37 2.72 -7.94
CA THR A 123 -12.65 3.57 -8.89
C THR A 123 -11.53 2.76 -9.53
N ASN A 124 -11.48 2.72 -10.86
CA ASN A 124 -10.44 2.00 -11.59
C ASN A 124 -9.08 2.71 -11.46
N LEU A 125 -8.03 1.96 -11.13
CA LEU A 125 -6.65 2.46 -11.03
C LEU A 125 -5.78 1.97 -12.18
N VAL A 126 -5.87 0.67 -12.50
CA VAL A 126 -4.95 0.02 -13.44
C VAL A 126 -5.72 -0.86 -14.42
N GLU A 127 -5.25 -0.89 -15.67
CA GLU A 127 -5.79 -1.72 -16.74
C GLU A 127 -4.65 -2.52 -17.38
N HIS A 128 -4.57 -3.81 -17.06
CA HIS A 128 -3.65 -4.74 -17.73
C HIS A 128 -4.38 -5.38 -18.91
N ASN A 129 -3.96 -5.04 -20.12
CA ASN A 129 -4.58 -5.48 -21.39
C ASN A 129 -3.53 -6.04 -22.37
N THR A 130 -2.43 -6.57 -21.85
CA THR A 130 -1.33 -7.14 -22.63
C THR A 130 -1.09 -8.58 -22.19
N ASP A 131 -1.09 -9.51 -23.14
CA ASP A 131 -0.71 -10.91 -22.93
C ASP A 131 0.73 -11.02 -22.40
N GLY A 132 0.89 -11.56 -21.19
CA GLY A 132 2.18 -11.79 -20.55
C GLY A 132 2.81 -13.14 -20.91
N GLY A 133 2.13 -13.96 -21.71
CA GLY A 133 2.50 -15.36 -21.85
C GLY A 133 2.39 -16.08 -20.51
N LEU A 134 3.39 -16.91 -20.19
CA LEU A 134 3.45 -17.63 -18.92
C LEU A 134 4.21 -16.87 -17.81
N SER A 135 4.37 -15.56 -17.94
CA SER A 135 5.20 -14.76 -17.03
C SER A 135 4.35 -14.03 -15.98
N TRP A 136 4.74 -14.17 -14.72
CA TRP A 136 4.37 -13.22 -13.67
C TRP A 136 5.03 -11.87 -13.91
N ARG A 137 4.31 -10.78 -13.65
CA ARG A 137 4.75 -9.40 -13.81
C ARG A 137 4.43 -8.60 -12.56
N HIS A 138 5.30 -7.65 -12.22
CA HIS A 138 5.11 -6.78 -11.09
C HIS A 138 4.39 -5.48 -11.47
N HIS A 139 3.58 -4.94 -10.57
CA HIS A 139 3.04 -3.59 -10.69
C HIS A 139 3.05 -2.85 -9.36
N THR A 140 3.32 -1.54 -9.43
CA THR A 140 3.34 -0.64 -8.28
C THR A 140 2.38 0.51 -8.53
N ILE A 141 1.48 0.77 -7.58
CA ILE A 141 0.61 1.95 -7.53
C ILE A 141 1.15 2.85 -6.42
N THR A 142 1.51 4.07 -6.78
CA THR A 142 2.07 5.08 -5.88
C THR A 142 0.99 6.01 -5.31
N GLN A 143 1.35 6.80 -4.30
CA GLN A 143 0.48 7.86 -3.78
C GLN A 143 0.04 8.82 -4.91
N ALA A 144 0.94 9.14 -5.84
CA ALA A 144 0.61 10.04 -6.96
C ALA A 144 -0.45 9.45 -7.89
N ASP A 145 -0.46 8.12 -8.09
CA ASP A 145 -1.48 7.45 -8.90
C ASP A 145 -2.85 7.50 -8.20
N LEU A 146 -2.88 7.34 -6.87
CA LEU A 146 -4.09 7.45 -6.07
C LEU A 146 -4.64 8.88 -6.09
N ASP A 147 -3.77 9.88 -5.97
CA ASP A 147 -4.13 11.30 -6.06
C ASP A 147 -4.67 11.64 -7.45
N ALA A 148 -4.02 11.15 -8.52
CA ALA A 148 -4.46 11.35 -9.90
C ALA A 148 -5.83 10.72 -10.18
N ALA A 149 -6.14 9.61 -9.51
CA ALA A 149 -7.46 8.97 -9.55
C ALA A 149 -8.49 9.62 -8.60
N GLY A 150 -8.12 10.68 -7.87
CA GLY A 150 -9.00 11.41 -6.97
C GLY A 150 -9.41 10.63 -5.72
N ILE A 151 -8.56 9.68 -5.28
CA ILE A 151 -8.87 8.82 -4.14
C ILE A 151 -8.60 9.56 -2.84
N THR A 152 -9.62 9.66 -2.00
CA THR A 152 -9.44 10.08 -0.60
C THR A 152 -9.17 8.83 0.24
N LEU A 153 -7.99 8.77 0.85
CA LEU A 153 -7.58 7.68 1.72
C LEU A 153 -8.27 7.73 3.09
N GLY A 154 -8.43 6.57 3.71
CA GLY A 154 -9.02 6.44 5.03
C GLY A 154 -8.83 5.03 5.59
N ALA A 155 -9.55 4.73 6.67
CA ALA A 155 -9.42 3.45 7.38
C ALA A 155 -10.15 2.27 6.71
N ASN A 156 -11.00 2.55 5.71
CA ASN A 156 -11.88 1.55 5.09
C ASN A 156 -11.57 1.37 3.61
N MET A 157 -10.29 1.19 3.25
CA MET A 157 -9.89 0.97 1.87
C MET A 157 -9.98 -0.51 1.51
N ALA A 158 -10.37 -0.83 0.28
CA ALA A 158 -10.27 -2.18 -0.26
C ALA A 158 -9.87 -2.12 -1.74
N LEU A 159 -9.12 -3.11 -2.20
CA LEU A 159 -8.81 -3.32 -3.61
C LEU A 159 -9.65 -4.45 -4.19
N ARG A 160 -9.85 -4.38 -5.51
CA ARG A 160 -10.54 -5.40 -6.29
C ARG A 160 -9.82 -5.65 -7.59
N PHE A 161 -9.46 -6.91 -7.82
CA PHE A 161 -9.00 -7.43 -9.09
C PHE A 161 -10.22 -7.97 -9.86
N ARG A 162 -10.31 -7.63 -11.13
CA ARG A 162 -11.37 -8.07 -12.04
C ARG A 162 -10.73 -8.64 -13.30
N ALA A 163 -10.78 -9.95 -13.46
CA ALA A 163 -10.46 -10.59 -14.73
C ALA A 163 -11.72 -10.55 -15.62
N ILE A 164 -11.53 -10.22 -16.89
CA ILE A 164 -12.60 -10.01 -17.87
C ILE A 164 -12.25 -10.80 -19.12
N ASP A 165 -13.15 -11.69 -19.50
CA ASP A 165 -13.28 -12.26 -20.84
C ASP A 165 -14.59 -11.75 -21.44
N SER A 166 -14.51 -10.99 -22.53
CA SER A 166 -15.69 -10.46 -23.19
C SER A 166 -15.91 -11.04 -24.60
N ASP A 167 -14.98 -11.83 -25.13
CA ASP A 167 -15.14 -12.55 -26.39
C ASP A 167 -15.32 -14.05 -26.10
N PRO A 168 -16.50 -14.63 -26.33
CA PRO A 168 -16.77 -16.06 -26.11
C PRO A 168 -15.78 -17.06 -26.74
N GLN A 169 -14.90 -16.62 -27.64
CA GLN A 169 -13.88 -17.44 -28.30
C GLN A 169 -12.46 -17.21 -27.78
N SER A 170 -12.23 -16.17 -26.97
CA SER A 170 -10.94 -15.92 -26.36
C SER A 170 -10.76 -16.78 -25.11
N ILE A 171 -9.56 -16.70 -24.54
CA ILE A 171 -9.15 -17.37 -23.31
C ILE A 171 -8.54 -16.30 -22.43
N VAL A 172 -8.89 -16.29 -21.15
CA VAL A 172 -8.34 -15.41 -20.11
C VAL A 172 -8.01 -16.23 -18.86
N GLU A 173 -6.74 -16.21 -18.50
CA GLU A 173 -6.22 -16.74 -17.24
C GLU A 173 -5.52 -15.61 -16.50
N ALA A 174 -5.89 -15.37 -15.24
CA ALA A 174 -5.31 -14.34 -14.41
C ALA A 174 -4.86 -14.91 -13.07
N GLY A 175 -3.83 -14.27 -12.50
CA GLY A 175 -3.31 -14.60 -11.19
C GLY A 175 -2.90 -13.35 -10.43
N VAL A 176 -2.92 -13.42 -9.10
CA VAL A 176 -2.42 -12.39 -8.19
C VAL A 176 -1.56 -13.06 -7.13
N ASP A 177 -0.40 -12.47 -6.86
CA ASP A 177 0.55 -12.93 -5.86
C ASP A 177 1.32 -11.77 -5.21
N GLY A 178 2.03 -12.01 -4.11
CA GLY A 178 2.97 -11.05 -3.51
C GLY A 178 2.36 -9.68 -3.18
N PHE A 179 1.12 -9.65 -2.70
CA PHE A 179 0.39 -8.41 -2.46
C PHE A 179 0.95 -7.67 -1.24
N ARG A 180 1.24 -6.38 -1.38
CA ARG A 180 1.77 -5.57 -0.28
C ARG A 180 1.23 -4.15 -0.33
N VAL A 181 0.90 -3.61 0.84
CA VAL A 181 0.64 -2.19 1.03
C VAL A 181 1.56 -1.67 2.12
N SER A 182 2.21 -0.55 1.84
CA SER A 182 3.04 0.15 2.82
C SER A 182 2.79 1.65 2.79
N THR A 183 3.09 2.29 3.92
CA THR A 183 3.12 3.75 4.07
C THR A 183 4.52 4.17 4.46
N PHE A 184 4.95 5.34 4.00
CA PHE A 184 6.18 5.97 4.46
C PHE A 184 5.85 7.26 5.22
N THR A 185 6.14 7.27 6.52
CA THR A 185 6.01 8.47 7.35
C THR A 185 7.38 9.09 7.53
N CYS A 186 7.55 10.35 7.18
CA CYS A 186 8.75 11.07 7.60
C CYS A 186 8.79 11.08 9.13
N ASP A 187 9.97 10.81 9.71
CA ASP A 187 10.21 11.22 11.09
C ASP A 187 10.18 12.75 11.01
N SER A 188 9.08 13.35 11.42
CA SER A 188 9.20 14.66 12.05
C SER A 188 10.01 14.37 13.30
N GLY A 189 11.32 14.65 13.27
CA GLY A 189 12.18 14.48 14.44
C GLY A 189 11.38 14.88 15.67
N GLY A 190 11.31 14.01 16.69
CA GLY A 190 10.53 14.32 17.89
C GLY A 190 10.92 15.72 18.41
N PRO A 191 10.07 16.41 19.20
CA PRO A 191 10.32 17.78 19.63
C PRO A 191 11.77 17.89 20.09
N CYS A 192 12.59 18.60 19.33
CA CYS A 192 14.00 18.66 19.66
C CYS A 192 14.16 19.57 20.88
N LEU A 193 15.13 19.23 21.72
CA LEU A 193 15.36 19.93 22.98
C LEU A 193 15.59 21.41 22.69
N GLY A 194 14.61 22.28 22.96
CA GLY A 194 14.68 23.70 22.65
C GLY A 194 13.80 24.21 21.50
N ASP A 195 13.07 23.35 20.79
CA ASP A 195 11.95 23.73 19.90
C ASP A 195 10.70 23.99 20.76
N LEU A 196 10.47 25.26 21.07
CA LEU A 196 9.44 25.73 21.98
C LEU A 196 8.14 26.10 21.26
N ASP A 197 8.18 26.35 19.95
CA ASP A 197 7.00 26.70 19.16
C ASP A 197 6.41 25.54 18.33
N GLY A 198 7.15 24.45 18.22
CA GLY A 198 6.76 23.19 17.60
C GLY A 198 6.89 23.16 16.08
N ASP A 199 7.70 24.04 15.49
CA ASP A 199 7.88 24.13 14.04
C ASP A 199 8.99 23.22 13.47
N ASN A 200 9.67 22.46 14.35
CA ASN A 200 10.74 21.50 14.05
C ASN A 200 12.10 22.12 13.70
N ASP A 201 12.36 23.37 14.10
CA ASP A 201 13.71 23.89 14.21
C ASP A 201 13.96 24.57 15.58
N VAL A 202 15.22 24.96 15.83
CA VAL A 202 15.58 25.74 17.02
C VAL A 202 16.19 27.05 16.55
N ASP A 203 15.37 28.10 16.54
CA ASP A 203 15.73 29.38 15.97
C ASP A 203 15.44 30.58 16.91
N LEU A 204 15.40 31.78 16.32
CA LEU A 204 15.16 33.00 17.09
C LEU A 204 13.76 33.06 17.71
N THR A 205 12.81 32.32 17.18
CA THR A 205 11.43 32.21 17.66
C THR A 205 11.41 31.44 18.97
N ASP A 206 12.13 30.32 19.06
CA ASP A 206 12.28 29.57 20.31
C ASP A 206 13.05 30.35 21.36
N LEU A 207 14.14 31.01 20.95
CA LEU A 207 14.88 31.88 21.86
C LEU A 207 13.98 33.00 22.39
N ALA A 208 13.10 33.56 21.57
CA ALA A 208 12.15 34.59 22.00
C ALA A 208 11.11 34.03 22.98
N LEU A 209 10.63 32.79 22.78
CA LEU A 209 9.73 32.11 23.71
C LEU A 209 10.40 31.86 25.06
N LEU A 210 11.62 31.30 25.07
CA LEU A 210 12.39 31.08 26.30
C LEU A 210 12.59 32.38 27.07
N LEU A 211 13.06 33.44 26.40
CA LEU A 211 13.29 34.73 27.03
C LEU A 211 12.01 35.43 27.51
N SER A 212 10.85 35.12 26.90
CA SER A 212 9.56 35.63 27.36
C SER A 212 9.10 35.00 28.67
N ASP A 213 9.64 33.81 28.98
CA ASP A 213 9.31 33.00 30.14
C ASP A 213 10.43 33.00 31.20
N PHE A 214 11.43 33.86 31.05
CA PHE A 214 12.59 33.94 31.95
C PHE A 214 12.18 34.29 33.40
N ASP A 215 12.80 33.65 34.39
CA ASP A 215 12.42 33.66 35.81
C ASP A 215 11.03 33.06 36.11
N CYS A 216 10.43 32.31 35.17
CA CYS A 216 9.23 31.52 35.45
C CYS A 216 9.55 30.39 36.44
N THR A 217 8.57 30.02 37.27
CA THR A 217 8.67 28.85 38.17
C THR A 217 7.40 28.02 38.09
N GLY A 218 7.52 26.69 38.08
CA GLY A 218 6.40 25.76 38.03
C GLY A 218 6.26 25.05 36.68
N VAL A 219 5.24 25.41 35.90
CA VAL A 219 5.05 24.86 34.53
C VAL A 219 5.39 25.98 33.57
N CYS A 220 6.62 25.97 33.10
CA CYS A 220 7.16 27.00 32.22
C CYS A 220 7.38 26.40 30.84
N ALA A 221 7.03 27.15 29.80
CA ALA A 221 7.31 26.76 28.42
C ALA A 221 8.82 26.84 28.13
N GLY A 222 9.55 27.70 28.84
CA GLY A 222 11.00 27.86 28.72
C GLY A 222 11.85 26.91 29.58
N ASP A 223 11.23 26.02 30.37
CA ASP A 223 11.92 24.99 31.20
C ASP A 223 12.33 23.83 30.28
N VAL A 224 13.47 23.99 29.61
CA VAL A 224 14.01 23.06 28.62
C VAL A 224 14.75 21.90 29.31
N ASP A 225 15.33 22.13 30.49
CA ASP A 225 16.08 21.09 31.22
C ASP A 225 15.23 20.28 32.22
N GLY A 226 14.00 20.73 32.49
CA GLY A 226 12.98 20.04 33.26
C GLY A 226 13.15 20.16 34.77
N ASP A 227 13.88 21.16 35.27
CA ASP A 227 14.14 21.35 36.70
C ASP A 227 13.06 22.17 37.43
N GLY A 228 12.10 22.73 36.69
CA GLY A 228 10.92 23.41 37.19
C GLY A 228 11.02 24.94 37.24
N ASP A 229 12.05 25.53 36.64
CA ASP A 229 12.13 26.96 36.36
C ASP A 229 12.67 27.27 34.94
N THR A 230 12.63 28.55 34.54
CA THR A 230 13.26 29.00 33.28
C THR A 230 14.39 29.95 33.64
N ASP A 231 15.64 29.51 33.49
CA ASP A 231 16.82 30.29 33.87
C ASP A 231 17.96 30.27 32.82
N LEU A 232 19.18 30.61 33.25
CA LEU A 232 20.34 30.63 32.35
C LEU A 232 20.79 29.23 31.90
N THR A 233 20.38 28.19 32.62
CA THR A 233 20.64 26.78 32.32
C THR A 233 19.81 26.37 31.11
N ASP A 234 18.51 26.71 31.07
CA ASP A 234 17.67 26.51 29.89
C ASP A 234 18.19 27.27 28.68
N LEU A 235 18.59 28.54 28.88
CA LEU A 235 19.19 29.33 27.82
C LEU A 235 20.48 28.67 27.28
N ALA A 236 21.32 28.11 28.17
CA ALA A 236 22.52 27.40 27.75
C ALA A 236 22.20 26.12 26.98
N VAL A 237 21.14 25.41 27.36
CA VAL A 237 20.65 24.22 26.67
C VAL A 237 20.12 24.59 25.28
N LEU A 238 19.24 25.59 25.16
CA LEU A 238 18.72 26.06 23.86
C LEU A 238 19.85 26.55 22.96
N LEU A 239 20.79 27.34 23.48
CA LEU A 239 21.93 27.81 22.68
C LEU A 239 22.88 26.68 22.25
N SER A 240 22.88 25.54 22.95
CA SER A 240 23.70 24.38 22.58
C SER A 240 23.19 23.66 21.32
N VAL A 241 21.92 23.86 20.97
CA VAL A 241 21.25 23.26 19.81
C VAL A 241 20.70 24.31 18.83
N PHE A 242 21.08 25.58 18.98
CA PHE A 242 20.62 26.68 18.12
C PHE A 242 21.02 26.48 16.65
N GLU A 243 20.12 26.86 15.74
CA GLU A 243 20.21 26.61 14.29
C GLU A 243 20.37 25.13 13.91
N GLN A 244 19.97 24.19 14.80
CA GLN A 244 19.89 22.77 14.45
C GLN A 244 18.44 22.43 14.05
N PRO A 245 18.21 21.81 12.89
CA PRO A 245 16.91 21.22 12.59
C PRO A 245 16.65 20.05 13.54
N CYS A 246 15.40 19.86 13.96
CA CYS A 246 15.01 18.68 14.73
C CYS A 246 15.31 17.40 13.91
N GLN A 247 16.01 16.43 14.50
CA GLN A 247 16.39 15.15 13.86
C GLN A 247 15.46 14.02 14.28
#